data_AF-A0A7J4S877-F1
#
_entry.id   AF-A0A7J4S877-F1
#
_cell.length_a   1.000
_cell.length_b   1.000
_cell.length_c   1.000
_cell.angle_alpha   90.00
_cell.angle_beta   90.00
_cell.angle_gamma   90.00
#
_symmetry.space_group_name_H-M   'P 1'
#
loop_
_entity.id
_entity.type
_entity.pdbx_description
1 polymer ?
#
loop_
_entity_poly.entity_id
_entity_poly.type
_entity_poly.pdbx_seq_one_letter_code
_entity_poly.pdbx_strand_id
1 'polypeptide(L)' 'AFLQRVASHFEGVKGVKPRASTASSPEIYVLARGRIG' A
#
# COMPACT_ATOMS: atom_id res chain seq x y z
N ALA A 1 -6.16 -11.41 -3.81
CA ALA A 1 -5.19 -10.37 -4.25
C ALA A 1 -4.38 -9.86 -3.05
N PHE A 2 -3.09 -9.51 -3.20
CA PHE A 2 -2.22 -9.07 -2.09
C PHE A 2 -2.83 -7.94 -1.26
N LEU A 3 -3.36 -6.89 -1.91
CA LEU A 3 -3.95 -5.72 -1.24
C LEU A 3 -5.16 -6.06 -0.35
N GLN A 4 -5.99 -7.04 -0.74
CA GLN A 4 -7.13 -7.47 0.07
C GLN A 4 -6.69 -8.11 1.38
N ARG A 5 -5.60 -8.90 1.35
CA ARG A 5 -5.03 -9.51 2.56
C ARG A 5 -4.41 -8.45 3.47
N VAL A 6 -3.80 -7.41 2.91
CA VAL A 6 -3.32 -6.30 3.73
C VAL A 6 -4.51 -5.56 4.35
N ALA A 7 -5.54 -5.24 3.56
CA ALA A 7 -6.72 -4.52 4.04
C ALA A 7 -7.47 -5.20 5.18
N SER A 8 -7.44 -6.54 5.30
CA SER A 8 -8.08 -7.23 6.43
C SER A 8 -7.37 -7.04 7.78
N HIS A 9 -6.18 -6.44 7.82
CA HIS A 9 -5.38 -6.23 9.04
C HIS A 9 -5.19 -4.76 9.41
N PHE A 10 -5.74 -3.82 8.64
CA PHE A 10 -5.57 -2.39 8.88
C PHE A 10 -6.87 -1.62 8.65
N GLU A 11 -7.11 -0.57 9.44
CA GLU A 11 -8.24 0.35 9.29
C GLU A 11 -8.27 1.02 7.92
N GLY A 12 -7.09 1.23 7.31
CA GLY A 12 -6.99 1.83 6.00
C GLY A 12 -5.72 1.41 5.26
N VAL A 13 -5.85 1.21 3.94
CA VAL A 13 -4.75 0.85 3.05
C VAL A 13 -4.81 1.73 1.79
N LYS A 14 -3.65 2.26 1.37
CA LYS A 14 -3.52 3.05 0.14
C LYS A 14 -2.26 2.68 -0.63
N GLY A 15 -2.40 2.40 -1.92
CA GLY A 15 -1.28 2.29 -2.85
C GLY A 15 -0.79 3.67 -3.27
N VAL A 16 0.53 3.88 -3.30
CA VAL A 16 1.15 5.14 -3.67
C VAL A 16 2.35 4.87 -4.59
N LYS A 17 2.49 5.69 -5.64
CA LYS A 17 3.72 5.83 -6.42
C LYS A 17 4.47 7.06 -5.90
N PRO A 18 5.55 6.91 -5.12
CA PRO A 18 6.30 8.05 -4.63
C PRO A 18 6.83 8.91 -5.77
N ARG A 19 6.92 10.23 -5.55
CA ARG A 19 7.51 11.15 -6.54
C ARG A 19 8.99 10.86 -6.81
N ALA A 20 9.68 10.27 -5.83
CA ALA A 20 11.08 9.85 -5.97
C ALA A 20 11.24 8.58 -6.85
N SER A 21 10.16 7.84 -7.08
CA SER A 21 10.19 6.68 -7.97
C SER A 21 10.30 7.10 -9.42
N THR A 22 11.04 6.32 -10.21
CA THR A 22 11.03 6.49 -11.66
C THR A 22 9.65 6.11 -12.23
N ALA A 23 9.20 6.86 -13.24
CA ALA A 23 7.86 6.70 -13.81
C ALA A 23 7.64 5.32 -14.45
N SER A 24 8.70 4.75 -15.04
CA SER A 24 8.68 3.43 -15.67
C SER A 24 8.84 2.27 -14.69
N SER A 25 9.23 2.53 -13.44
CA SER A 25 9.36 1.46 -12.45
C SER A 25 8.00 0.85 -12.14
N PRO A 26 7.89 -0.49 -12.03
CA PRO A 26 6.66 -1.14 -11.60
C PRO A 26 6.42 -1.06 -10.09
N GLU A 27 7.33 -0.44 -9.31
CA GLU A 27 7.20 -0.39 -7.86
C GLU A 27 6.00 0.45 -7.39
N ILE A 28 5.34 -0.03 -6.34
CA ILE A 28 4.24 0.64 -5.64
C ILE A 28 4.45 0.43 -4.14
N TYR A 29 4.32 1.51 -3.38
CA TYR A 29 4.36 1.47 -1.94
C TYR A 29 2.94 1.31 -1.41
N VAL A 30 2.78 0.49 -0.37
CA VAL A 30 1.48 0.29 0.29
C VAL A 30 1.56 0.89 1.68
N LEU A 31 0.82 1.97 1.88
CA LEU A 31 0.68 2.61 3.18
C LEU A 31 -0.51 1.97 3.90
N ALA A 32 -0.26 1.40 5.07
CA ALA A 32 -1.26 0.77 5.91
C ALA A 32 -1.32 1.49 7.26
N ARG A 33 -2.50 1.94 7.66
CA ARG A 33 -2.73 2.72 8.89
C ARG A 33 -3.63 1.93 9.84
N GLY A 34 -3.33 2.04 11.14
CA GLY A 34 -4.21 1.55 12.21
C GLY A 34 -4.31 0.03 12.16
N ARG A 35 -3.30 -0.67 12.65
CA ARG A 35 -3.34 -2.14 12.70
C ARG A 35 -4.54 -2.57 13.55
N ILE A 36 -5.44 -3.34 12.96
CA ILE A 36 -6.57 -3.96 13.66
C ILE A 36 -6.11 -5.32 14.17
N GLY A 37 -6.29 -5.53 15.47
CA GLY A 37 -6.02 -6.76 16.20
C GLY A 37 -7.29 -7.21 16.90
#